data_AF-A0A6B2RQ13-F1
#
_entry.id   AF-A0A6B2RQ13-F1
#
_cell.length_a   1.000
_cell.length_b   1.000
_cell.length_c   1.000
_cell.angle_alpha   90.00
_cell.angle_beta   90.00
_cell.angle_gamma   90.00
#
_symmetry.space_group_name_H-M   'P 1'
#
loop_
_entity.id
_entity.type
_entity.pdbx_description
1 polymer ?
#
loop_
_entity_poly.entity_id
_entity_poly.type
_entity_poly.pdbx_seq_one_letter_code
_entity_poly.pdbx_strand_id
1 'polypeptide(L)'
;PARLLTGPPTGPHDVTGATDLAGWAHTACLLPAVRSHGVRTVNSWQFASQQLPATGGRAAWLCTRADTWRGTGSRVLAQFRVPVPGAGRGPDPDTVVARAENSPACGKRQPQVLAGVLWKSRGGQWYVLAAGSTQFASLATTGGVTGSTTGRLLAVPAKQGAKAQLTGRLADGTRVSALR
;
A
#
# COMPACT_ATOMS: atom_id res chain seq x y z
N PRO A 1 11.77 -5.70 -22.52
CA PRO A 1 11.28 -6.25 -21.23
C PRO A 1 11.12 -5.11 -20.22
N ALA A 2 10.17 -5.21 -19.29
CA ALA A 2 9.99 -4.18 -18.26
C ALA A 2 11.12 -4.27 -17.20
N ARG A 3 11.64 -3.14 -16.76
CA ARG A 3 12.60 -3.09 -15.65
C ARG A 3 11.87 -3.18 -14.32
N LEU A 4 12.30 -4.08 -13.44
CA LEU A 4 11.80 -4.18 -12.07
C LEU A 4 12.65 -3.30 -11.16
N LEU A 5 11.99 -2.44 -10.40
CA LEU A 5 12.62 -1.47 -9.51
C LEU A 5 12.09 -1.62 -8.08
N THR A 6 12.89 -1.21 -7.11
CA THR A 6 12.46 -1.11 -5.71
C THR A 6 12.91 0.21 -5.12
N GLY A 7 12.31 0.60 -4.00
CA GLY A 7 12.65 1.81 -3.26
C GLY A 7 11.74 3.01 -3.54
N PRO A 8 11.94 4.11 -2.80
CA PRO A 8 11.06 5.27 -2.84
C PRO A 8 10.89 5.83 -4.26
N PRO A 9 9.72 6.37 -4.64
CA PRO A 9 9.47 6.85 -6.01
C PRO A 9 10.40 7.96 -6.49
N THR A 10 11.08 8.66 -5.56
CA THR A 10 12.04 9.73 -5.85
C THR A 10 13.45 9.23 -6.15
N GLY A 11 13.76 7.97 -5.83
CA GLY A 11 15.06 7.35 -6.06
C GLY A 11 14.97 5.82 -6.07
N PRO A 12 14.25 5.21 -7.02
CA PRO A 12 14.19 3.76 -7.12
C PRO A 12 15.48 3.18 -7.74
N HIS A 13 15.80 1.94 -7.40
CA HIS A 13 16.96 1.20 -7.94
C HIS A 13 16.55 -0.16 -8.49
N ASP A 14 17.41 -0.79 -9.31
CA ASP A 14 17.14 -2.10 -9.88
C ASP A 14 17.15 -3.21 -8.83
N VAL A 15 16.30 -4.21 -9.02
CA VAL A 15 16.24 -5.41 -8.17
C VAL A 15 17.44 -6.31 -8.46
N THR A 16 18.50 -6.19 -7.67
CA THR A 16 19.74 -6.96 -7.88
C THR A 16 20.16 -7.78 -6.66
N GLY A 17 19.82 -7.34 -5.44
CA GLY A 17 20.18 -8.03 -4.20
C GLY A 17 19.18 -9.11 -3.77
N ALA A 18 19.65 -10.06 -2.95
CA ALA A 18 18.80 -11.12 -2.39
C ALA A 18 17.61 -10.57 -1.58
N THR A 19 17.82 -9.50 -0.81
CA THR A 19 16.74 -8.82 -0.06
C THR A 19 15.70 -8.21 -1.00
N ASP A 20 16.15 -7.56 -2.09
CA ASP A 20 15.26 -6.95 -3.07
C ASP A 20 14.43 -8.01 -3.78
N LEU A 21 15.07 -9.12 -4.18
CA LEU A 21 14.40 -10.28 -4.79
C LEU A 21 13.39 -10.92 -3.83
N ALA A 22 13.71 -11.07 -2.55
CA ALA A 22 12.80 -11.59 -1.55
C ALA A 22 11.58 -10.67 -1.34
N GLY A 23 11.79 -9.35 -1.28
CA GLY A 23 10.70 -8.38 -1.23
C GLY A 23 9.77 -8.48 -2.45
N TRP A 24 10.37 -8.66 -3.63
CA TRP A 24 9.69 -8.77 -4.91
C TRP A 24 8.96 -10.09 -5.15
N ALA A 25 9.43 -11.20 -4.56
CA ALA A 25 8.86 -12.54 -4.79
C ALA A 25 7.34 -12.58 -4.54
N HIS A 26 6.88 -11.88 -3.51
CA HIS A 26 5.46 -11.77 -3.16
C HIS A 26 4.68 -10.86 -4.14
N THR A 27 5.27 -9.73 -4.53
CA THR A 27 4.66 -8.78 -5.48
C THR A 27 4.59 -9.37 -6.91
N ALA A 28 5.50 -10.29 -7.26
CA ALA A 28 5.55 -10.91 -8.58
C ALA A 28 4.23 -11.60 -8.97
N CYS A 29 3.53 -12.21 -8.00
CA CYS A 29 2.22 -12.83 -8.21
C CYS A 29 1.13 -11.83 -8.63
N LEU A 30 1.30 -10.54 -8.29
CA LEU A 30 0.36 -9.47 -8.61
C LEU A 30 0.71 -8.71 -9.90
N LEU A 31 1.82 -9.05 -10.57
CA LEU A 31 2.21 -8.42 -11.84
C LEU A 31 1.14 -8.49 -12.94
N PRO A 32 0.35 -9.58 -13.08
CA PRO A 32 -0.75 -9.60 -14.05
C PRO A 32 -1.74 -8.46 -13.85
N ALA A 33 -1.94 -7.99 -12.61
CA ALA A 33 -2.87 -6.91 -12.27
C ALA A 33 -2.38 -5.52 -12.71
N VAL A 34 -1.09 -5.34 -13.03
CA VAL A 34 -0.52 -4.09 -13.58
C VAL A 34 -0.11 -4.21 -15.05
N ARG A 35 -0.41 -5.34 -15.70
CA ARG A 35 -0.03 -5.58 -17.10
C ARG A 35 -0.75 -4.63 -18.06
N SER A 36 -0.01 -3.78 -18.75
CA SER A 36 -0.51 -2.94 -19.84
C SER A 36 0.35 -3.05 -21.10
N HIS A 37 -0.10 -2.47 -22.21
CA HIS A 37 0.71 -2.42 -23.43
C HIS A 37 1.89 -1.47 -23.25
N GLY A 38 3.11 -1.99 -23.41
CA GLY A 38 4.32 -1.18 -23.40
C GLY A 38 4.80 -0.77 -22.00
N VAL A 39 4.63 -1.62 -20.99
CA VAL A 39 5.24 -1.41 -19.66
C VAL A 39 6.76 -1.25 -19.80
N ARG A 40 7.26 -0.11 -19.31
CA ARG A 40 8.67 0.27 -19.30
C ARG A 40 9.33 -0.12 -17.98
N THR A 41 8.71 0.26 -16.87
CA THR A 41 9.22 0.06 -15.51
C THR A 41 8.10 -0.35 -14.59
N VAL A 42 8.40 -1.22 -13.63
CA VAL A 42 7.52 -1.53 -12.50
C VAL A 42 8.31 -1.30 -11.21
N ASN A 43 7.93 -0.30 -10.43
CA ASN A 43 8.52 -0.05 -9.12
C ASN A 43 7.62 -0.59 -8.02
N SER A 44 8.16 -1.34 -7.07
CA SER A 44 7.44 -1.77 -5.86
C SER A 44 8.20 -1.34 -4.62
N TRP A 45 7.53 -0.66 -3.69
CA TRP A 45 8.19 -0.17 -2.48
C TRP A 45 7.28 -0.24 -1.27
N GLN A 46 7.87 -0.57 -0.12
CA GLN A 46 7.17 -0.53 1.16
C GLN A 46 7.15 0.91 1.70
N PHE A 47 5.98 1.53 1.72
CA PHE A 47 5.83 2.91 2.18
C PHE A 47 5.54 3.04 3.68
N ALA A 48 5.03 1.98 4.28
CA ALA A 48 4.78 1.92 5.71
C ALA A 48 4.82 0.49 6.23
N SER A 49 4.99 0.38 7.54
CA SER A 49 4.75 -0.87 8.25
C SER A 49 4.05 -0.57 9.56
N GLN A 50 3.10 -1.42 9.91
CA GLN A 50 2.11 -1.17 10.95
C GLN A 50 2.02 -2.35 11.90
N GLN A 51 2.11 -2.08 13.20
CA GLN A 51 1.76 -3.08 14.20
C GLN A 51 0.25 -3.29 14.19
N LEU A 52 -0.18 -4.54 14.08
CA LEU A 52 -1.59 -4.91 14.06
C LEU A 52 -2.14 -5.00 15.48
N PRO A 53 -3.38 -4.53 15.71
CA PRO A 53 -4.09 -4.74 16.97
C PRO A 53 -4.23 -6.23 17.31
N ALA A 54 -4.55 -6.52 18.57
CA ALA A 54 -4.88 -7.88 19.04
C ALA A 54 -3.80 -8.92 18.66
N THR A 55 -2.54 -8.59 18.93
CA THR A 55 -1.35 -9.44 18.66
C THR A 55 -1.29 -9.97 17.22
N GLY A 56 -1.81 -9.20 16.25
CA GLY A 56 -1.88 -9.60 14.85
C GLY A 56 -0.52 -9.73 14.15
N GLY A 57 0.54 -9.17 14.74
CA GLY A 57 1.88 -9.09 14.17
C GLY A 57 2.14 -7.76 13.48
N ARG A 58 3.13 -7.71 12.58
CA ARG A 58 3.53 -6.49 11.87
C ARG A 58 3.21 -6.62 10.39
N ALA A 59 2.31 -5.78 9.89
CA ALA A 59 1.96 -5.72 8.49
C ALA A 59 2.89 -4.78 7.69
N ALA A 60 3.02 -5.05 6.40
CA ALA A 60 3.68 -4.18 5.44
C ALA A 60 2.67 -3.56 4.47
N TRP A 61 2.88 -2.30 4.14
CA TRP A 61 2.11 -1.56 3.16
C TRP A 61 3.01 -1.24 1.98
N LEU A 62 2.64 -1.73 0.80
CA LEU A 62 3.42 -1.55 -0.42
C LEU A 62 2.65 -0.74 -1.45
N CYS A 63 3.36 0.02 -2.26
CA CYS A 63 2.81 0.55 -3.48
C CYS A 63 3.61 0.09 -4.70
N THR A 64 2.91 -0.45 -5.69
CA THR A 64 3.49 -0.86 -6.95
C THR A 64 2.97 0.03 -8.07
N ARG A 65 3.87 0.61 -8.86
CA ARG A 65 3.57 1.46 -10.01
C ARG A 65 4.19 0.86 -11.25
N ALA A 66 3.37 0.57 -12.26
CA ALA A 66 3.81 0.26 -13.61
C ALA A 66 3.66 1.52 -14.49
N ASP A 67 4.77 1.97 -15.08
CA ASP A 67 4.79 3.04 -16.07
C ASP A 67 5.01 2.47 -17.46
N THR A 68 4.44 3.11 -18.47
CA THR A 68 4.58 2.70 -19.87
C THR A 68 5.52 3.64 -20.63
N TRP A 69 5.98 3.19 -21.80
CA TRP A 69 6.74 4.03 -22.73
C TRP A 69 5.98 5.26 -23.22
N ARG A 70 4.66 5.18 -23.35
CA ARG A 70 3.82 6.30 -23.83
C ARG A 70 3.55 7.35 -22.75
N GLY A 71 3.93 7.09 -21.49
CA GLY A 71 3.65 7.98 -20.35
C GLY A 71 2.20 7.92 -19.84
N THR A 72 1.26 7.45 -20.66
CA THR A 72 -0.13 7.11 -20.30
C THR A 72 -0.28 5.60 -20.02
N GLY A 73 -1.42 5.18 -19.47
CA GLY A 73 -1.65 3.77 -19.14
C GLY A 73 -0.86 3.28 -17.93
N SER A 74 -0.43 4.20 -17.06
CA SER A 74 0.19 3.83 -15.79
C SER A 74 -0.83 3.12 -14.90
N ARG A 75 -0.38 2.08 -14.19
CA ARG A 75 -1.21 1.37 -13.22
C ARG A 75 -0.54 1.36 -11.87
N VAL A 76 -1.33 1.60 -10.82
CA VAL A 76 -0.87 1.70 -9.44
C VAL A 76 -1.67 0.72 -8.58
N LEU A 77 -1.00 -0.03 -7.72
CA LEU A 77 -1.60 -0.90 -6.73
C LEU A 77 -1.09 -0.51 -5.34
N ALA A 78 -1.98 -0.28 -4.39
CA ALA A 78 -1.64 -0.35 -2.98
C ALA A 78 -1.93 -1.77 -2.47
N GLN A 79 -0.98 -2.31 -1.70
CA GLN A 79 -1.02 -3.67 -1.18
C GLN A 79 -0.85 -3.66 0.34
N PHE A 80 -1.54 -4.59 0.99
CA PHE A 80 -1.43 -4.86 2.40
C PHE A 80 -1.00 -6.32 2.59
N ARG A 81 0.17 -6.49 3.21
CA ARG A 81 0.74 -7.79 3.54
C ARG A 81 0.67 -7.99 5.04
N VAL A 82 0.06 -9.08 5.47
CA VAL A 82 0.09 -9.51 6.87
C VAL A 82 0.91 -10.78 6.99
N PRO A 83 1.69 -10.95 8.07
CA PRO A 83 2.35 -12.22 8.34
C PRO A 83 1.28 -13.27 8.66
N VAL A 84 1.36 -14.45 8.02
CA VAL A 84 0.49 -15.59 8.32
C VAL A 84 1.30 -16.63 9.13
N PRO A 85 1.11 -16.71 10.46
CA PRO A 85 1.70 -17.76 11.29
C PRO A 85 1.19 -19.12 10.84
N GLY A 86 2.10 -20.07 10.63
CA GLY A 86 1.75 -21.43 10.25
C GLY A 86 1.33 -21.59 8.78
N ALA A 87 1.45 -20.53 7.95
CA ALA A 87 1.58 -20.76 6.52
C ALA A 87 2.79 -21.67 6.33
N GLY A 88 2.58 -22.84 5.71
CA GLY A 88 3.67 -23.71 5.31
C GLY A 88 4.61 -23.00 4.32
N ARG A 89 5.34 -23.78 3.51
CA ARG A 89 6.31 -23.27 2.52
C ARG A 89 5.64 -22.52 1.35
N GLY A 90 4.93 -21.44 1.62
CA GLY A 90 4.23 -20.59 0.65
C GLY A 90 4.19 -19.13 1.11
N PRO A 91 4.26 -18.17 0.19
CA PRO A 91 4.28 -16.74 0.53
C PRO A 91 2.96 -16.26 1.14
N ASP A 92 3.03 -15.36 2.13
CA ASP A 92 1.86 -14.60 2.62
C ASP A 92 1.17 -13.89 1.43
N PRO A 93 -0.17 -13.96 1.30
CA PRO A 93 -0.87 -13.34 0.19
C PRO A 93 -0.89 -11.81 0.37
N ASP A 94 -0.31 -11.10 -0.60
CA ASP A 94 -0.50 -9.66 -0.74
C ASP A 94 -1.95 -9.37 -1.13
N THR A 95 -2.66 -8.62 -0.30
CA THR A 95 -4.02 -8.18 -0.63
C THR A 95 -3.95 -6.83 -1.32
N VAL A 96 -4.49 -6.73 -2.54
CA VAL A 96 -4.66 -5.44 -3.21
C VAL A 96 -5.80 -4.68 -2.55
N VAL A 97 -5.49 -3.53 -1.97
CA VAL A 97 -6.45 -2.71 -1.19
C VAL A 97 -6.91 -1.47 -1.93
N ALA A 98 -6.15 -1.03 -2.94
CA ALA A 98 -6.55 0.03 -3.86
C ALA A 98 -5.84 -0.10 -5.19
N ARG A 99 -6.45 0.43 -6.25
CA ARG A 99 -5.96 0.41 -7.62
C ARG A 99 -6.18 1.79 -8.22
N ALA A 100 -5.26 2.30 -9.03
CA ALA A 100 -5.50 3.50 -9.80
C ALA A 100 -4.90 3.34 -11.20
N GLU A 101 -5.56 3.91 -12.20
CA GLU A 101 -5.07 3.96 -13.59
C GLU A 101 -4.83 5.41 -13.99
N ASN A 102 -3.83 5.64 -14.85
CA ASN A 102 -3.45 6.98 -15.32
C ASN A 102 -3.16 7.98 -14.18
N SER A 103 -2.75 7.48 -13.02
CA SER A 103 -2.53 8.28 -11.82
C SER A 103 -1.05 8.65 -11.62
N PRO A 104 -0.73 9.84 -11.09
CA PRO A 104 0.62 10.20 -10.67
C PRO A 104 1.06 9.56 -9.34
N ALA A 105 0.14 8.91 -8.62
CA ALA A 105 0.39 8.29 -7.32
C ALA A 105 1.53 7.26 -7.35
N CYS A 106 2.28 7.18 -6.25
CA CYS A 106 3.44 6.29 -6.11
C CYS A 106 4.54 6.52 -7.17
N GLY A 107 4.51 7.67 -7.84
CA GLY A 107 5.51 8.10 -8.80
C GLY A 107 6.27 9.32 -8.28
N LYS A 108 7.35 9.71 -8.98
CA LYS A 108 8.16 10.88 -8.62
C LYS A 108 7.34 12.17 -8.44
N ARG A 109 6.25 12.33 -9.20
CA ARG A 109 5.36 13.51 -9.15
C ARG A 109 4.44 13.53 -7.93
N GLN A 110 3.99 12.36 -7.47
CA GLN A 110 3.13 12.25 -6.29
C GLN A 110 3.61 11.04 -5.46
N PRO A 111 4.69 11.22 -4.69
CA PRO A 111 5.26 10.14 -3.88
C PRO A 111 4.43 9.83 -2.65
N GLN A 112 3.48 10.70 -2.27
CA GLN A 112 2.62 10.49 -1.12
C GLN A 112 1.57 9.42 -1.42
N VAL A 113 1.43 8.45 -0.51
CA VAL A 113 0.49 7.34 -0.66
C VAL A 113 -0.29 7.21 0.64
N LEU A 114 -1.61 7.09 0.52
CA LEU A 114 -2.50 6.73 1.62
C LEU A 114 -3.37 5.56 1.14
N ALA A 115 -3.39 4.48 1.91
CA ALA A 115 -4.25 3.34 1.64
C ALA A 115 -4.84 2.81 2.96
N GLY A 116 -5.93 2.05 2.85
CA GLY A 116 -6.51 1.39 4.00
C GLY A 116 -7.32 0.16 3.63
N VAL A 117 -7.60 -0.64 4.65
CA VAL A 117 -8.28 -1.93 4.53
C VAL A 117 -9.18 -2.17 5.74
N LEU A 118 -10.29 -2.86 5.53
CA LEU A 118 -11.06 -3.44 6.61
C LEU A 118 -10.49 -4.82 6.94
N TRP A 119 -9.85 -4.94 8.11
CA TRP A 119 -9.14 -6.14 8.53
C TRP A 119 -9.82 -6.78 9.74
N LYS A 120 -9.85 -8.11 9.77
CA LYS A 120 -10.39 -8.91 10.88
C LYS A 120 -9.23 -9.52 11.66
N SER A 121 -9.20 -9.31 12.97
CA SER A 121 -8.24 -9.96 13.85
C SER A 121 -8.53 -11.45 14.01
N ARG A 122 -7.55 -12.21 14.52
CA ARG A 122 -7.73 -13.63 14.85
C ARG A 122 -8.87 -13.86 15.85
N GLY A 123 -9.02 -12.94 16.81
CA GLY A 123 -10.12 -12.94 17.78
C GLY A 123 -11.47 -12.45 17.22
N GLY A 124 -11.58 -12.24 15.91
CA GLY A 124 -12.83 -11.91 15.23
C GLY A 124 -13.23 -10.43 15.24
N GLN A 125 -12.41 -9.57 15.83
CA GLN A 125 -12.68 -8.13 15.92
C GLN A 125 -12.30 -7.43 14.61
N TRP A 126 -13.16 -6.54 14.13
CA TRP A 126 -12.94 -5.81 12.90
C TRP A 126 -12.27 -4.46 13.17
N TYR A 127 -11.36 -4.07 12.28
CA TYR A 127 -10.64 -2.79 12.34
C TYR A 127 -10.55 -2.17 10.95
N VAL A 128 -10.73 -0.86 10.87
CA VAL A 128 -10.21 -0.07 9.75
C VAL A 128 -8.76 0.21 10.04
N LEU A 129 -7.88 -0.33 9.20
CA LEU A 129 -6.45 -0.04 9.22
C LEU A 129 -6.13 0.89 8.06
N ALA A 130 -5.30 1.89 8.30
CA ALA A 130 -4.77 2.74 7.24
C ALA A 130 -3.33 3.13 7.51
N ALA A 131 -2.59 3.34 6.43
CA ALA A 131 -1.24 3.83 6.47
C ALA A 131 -1.01 4.90 5.40
N GLY A 132 -0.29 5.94 5.81
CA GLY A 132 0.30 6.95 4.94
C GLY A 132 1.81 6.73 4.82
N SER A 133 2.39 7.20 3.71
CA SER A 133 3.83 7.33 3.56
C SER A 133 4.42 8.33 4.57
N THR A 134 5.75 8.45 4.63
CA THR A 134 6.47 9.20 5.69
C THR A 134 6.07 10.67 5.81
N GLN A 135 5.51 11.27 4.77
CA GLN A 135 5.11 12.69 4.73
C GLN A 135 3.81 12.99 5.49
N PHE A 136 3.03 11.97 5.87
CA PHE A 136 1.76 12.16 6.58
C PHE A 136 1.97 12.48 8.07
N ALA A 137 1.34 13.56 8.52
CA ALA A 137 1.36 14.01 9.91
C ALA A 137 0.12 13.58 10.70
N SER A 138 -1.01 13.33 10.03
CA SER A 138 -2.21 12.77 10.67
C SER A 138 -3.07 12.02 9.66
N LEU A 139 -3.81 11.02 10.15
CA LEU A 139 -4.82 10.29 9.37
C LEU A 139 -6.18 10.38 10.06
N ALA A 140 -7.23 10.35 9.25
CA ALA A 140 -8.61 10.30 9.72
C ALA A 140 -9.46 9.40 8.83
N THR A 141 -10.41 8.72 9.47
CA THR A 141 -11.51 8.00 8.83
C THR A 141 -12.83 8.65 9.19
N THR A 142 -13.74 8.71 8.23
CA THR A 142 -15.14 9.13 8.41
C THR A 142 -16.09 8.14 7.73
N GLY A 143 -17.40 8.39 7.85
CA GLY A 143 -18.47 7.57 7.26
C GLY A 143 -18.93 6.46 8.19
N GLY A 144 -18.79 5.21 7.75
CA GLY A 144 -19.19 4.04 8.54
C GLY A 144 -18.31 3.78 9.77
N VAL A 145 -17.15 4.44 9.85
CA VAL A 145 -16.24 4.44 11.00
C VAL A 145 -15.61 5.83 11.11
N THR A 146 -15.69 6.43 12.29
CA THR A 146 -15.05 7.70 12.60
C THR A 146 -13.89 7.48 13.56
N GLY A 147 -12.77 8.11 13.26
CA GLY A 147 -11.58 8.06 14.11
C GLY A 147 -10.43 8.83 13.48
N SER A 148 -9.47 9.23 14.30
CA SER A 148 -8.30 9.97 13.86
C SER A 148 -7.09 9.60 14.69
N THR A 149 -5.92 9.85 14.13
CA THR A 149 -4.64 9.62 14.79
C THR A 149 -3.64 10.70 14.41
N THR A 150 -2.81 11.09 15.36
CA THR A 150 -1.58 11.84 15.07
C THR A 150 -0.55 10.85 14.55
N GLY A 151 0.05 11.16 13.40
CA GLY A 151 0.96 10.28 12.68
C GLY A 151 0.34 9.62 11.45
N ARG A 152 1.11 8.70 10.86
CA ARG A 152 0.82 8.11 9.54
C ARG A 152 0.20 6.71 9.60
N LEU A 153 -0.23 6.24 10.76
CA LEU A 153 -0.79 4.90 10.96
C LEU A 153 -2.06 4.99 11.78
N LEU A 154 -3.16 4.42 11.27
CA LEU A 154 -4.48 4.43 11.87
C LEU A 154 -4.99 3.00 12.05
N ALA A 155 -5.52 2.72 13.23
CA ALA A 155 -6.22 1.48 13.53
C ALA A 155 -7.43 1.81 14.40
N VAL A 156 -8.63 1.69 13.83
CA VAL A 156 -9.88 2.07 14.50
C VAL A 156 -10.81 0.85 14.52
N PRO A 157 -11.37 0.46 15.67
CA PRO A 157 -12.38 -0.59 15.74
C PRO A 157 -13.55 -0.30 14.79
N ALA A 158 -14.03 -1.34 14.12
CA ALA A 158 -15.04 -1.23 13.08
C ALA A 158 -16.08 -2.35 13.19
N LYS A 159 -17.18 -2.20 12.46
CA LYS A 159 -18.12 -3.29 12.22
C LYS A 159 -17.75 -4.02 10.94
N GLN A 160 -18.18 -5.28 10.83
CA GLN A 160 -18.08 -6.02 9.57
C GLN A 160 -18.75 -5.23 8.44
N GLY A 161 -18.09 -5.18 7.28
CA GLY A 161 -18.61 -4.48 6.10
C GLY A 161 -18.62 -2.95 6.18
N ALA A 162 -18.03 -2.35 7.22
CA ALA A 162 -18.00 -0.90 7.34
C ALA A 162 -17.23 -0.24 6.18
N LYS A 163 -17.81 0.82 5.62
CA LYS A 163 -17.20 1.63 4.56
C LYS A 163 -16.61 2.90 5.17
N ALA A 164 -15.29 3.01 5.09
CA ALA A 164 -14.53 4.14 5.60
C ALA A 164 -14.11 5.09 4.47
N GLN A 165 -14.26 6.39 4.68
CA GLN A 165 -13.60 7.40 3.86
C GLN A 165 -12.31 7.83 4.56
N LEU A 166 -11.18 7.52 3.92
CA LEU A 166 -9.87 7.83 4.44
C LEU A 166 -9.33 9.14 3.88
N THR A 167 -8.82 9.96 4.80
CA THR A 167 -8.10 11.19 4.50
C THR A 167 -6.86 11.27 5.38
N GLY A 168 -5.86 12.00 4.91
CA GLY A 168 -4.69 12.34 5.70
C GLY A 168 -4.27 13.77 5.46
N ARG A 169 -3.48 14.30 6.38
CA ARG A 169 -2.81 15.58 6.24
C ARG A 169 -1.31 15.38 6.24
N LEU A 170 -0.64 16.07 5.32
CA LEU A 170 0.82 16.16 5.29
C LEU A 170 1.31 17.14 6.37
N ALA A 171 2.62 17.16 6.60
CA ALA A 171 3.25 18.09 7.55
C ALA A 171 3.01 19.58 7.21
N ASP A 172 2.83 19.90 5.93
CA ASP A 172 2.50 21.26 5.44
C ASP A 172 1.00 21.60 5.53
N GLY A 173 0.17 20.69 6.08
CA GLY A 173 -1.28 20.85 6.19
C GLY A 173 -2.09 20.42 4.96
N THR A 174 -1.43 20.09 3.84
CA THR A 174 -2.09 19.62 2.62
C THR A 174 -2.90 18.37 2.90
N ARG A 175 -4.17 18.37 2.48
CA ARG A 175 -5.06 17.21 2.59
C ARG A 175 -4.87 16.29 1.39
N VAL A 176 -4.71 15.00 1.67
CA VAL A 176 -4.57 13.94 0.66
C VAL A 176 -5.60 12.85 0.93
N SER A 177 -6.31 12.42 -0.11
CA SER A 177 -7.24 11.28 -0.04
C SER A 177 -6.53 9.95 -0.22
N ALA A 178 -7.14 8.87 0.25
CA ALA A 178 -6.65 7.53 -0.07
C ALA A 178 -6.66 7.25 -1.58
N LEU A 179 -5.75 6.37 -2.02
CA LEU A 179 -5.71 5.82 -3.37
C LEU A 179 -7.05 5.16 -3.72
N ARG A 180 -7.54 5.38 -4.95
CA ARG A 180 -8.80 4.84 -5.47
C ARG A 180 -8.72 4.57 -6.96
#